data_AF-A0A8X6MHY7-F1
#
_entry.id   AF-A0A8X6MHY7-F1
#
_cell.length_a   1.000
_cell.length_b   1.000
_cell.length_c   1.000
_cell.angle_alpha   90.00
_cell.angle_beta   90.00
_cell.angle_gamma   90.00
#
_symmetry.space_group_name_H-M   'P 1'
#
loop_
_entity.id
_entity.type
_entity.pdbx_description
1 polymer ?
#
loop_
_entity_poly.entity_id
_entity_poly.type
_entity_poly.pdbx_seq_one_letter_code
_entity_poly.pdbx_strand_id
1 'polypeptide(L)'
;MVPNCDANGDYMPMQCYQGSNMCSCYDKSGNPITQPSTTLKSCKCLVERHEVESRNLIGSYIPQCEEDGTYQKSQCVGSIGVCFCVNPMTGEKKGDVTRGGVNC
;
A
#
# COMPACT_ATOMS: atom_id res chain seq x y z
N MET A 1 17.51 6.07 16.73
CA MET A 1 16.46 5.18 16.18
C MET A 1 17.17 4.16 15.31
N VAL A 2 17.08 2.87 15.66
CA VAL A 2 17.55 1.78 14.79
C VAL A 2 16.35 1.38 13.92
N PRO A 3 16.45 1.40 12.58
CA PRO A 3 15.35 1.00 11.72
C PRO A 3 15.13 -0.50 11.79
N ASN A 4 13.87 -0.92 11.70
CA ASN A 4 13.51 -2.33 11.59
C ASN A 4 13.75 -2.79 10.15
N CYS A 5 14.58 -3.80 9.97
CA CYS A 5 14.85 -4.39 8.66
C CYS A 5 14.31 -5.82 8.60
N ASP A 6 14.01 -6.29 7.40
CA ASP A 6 13.67 -7.69 7.15
C ASP A 6 14.93 -8.59 7.13
N ALA A 7 14.75 -9.89 6.90
CA ALA A 7 15.85 -10.86 6.87
C ALA A 7 16.85 -10.64 5.73
N ASN A 8 16.47 -9.90 4.69
CA ASN A 8 17.34 -9.55 3.57
C ASN A 8 18.11 -8.25 3.84
N GLY A 9 17.80 -7.55 4.92
CA GLY A 9 18.37 -6.24 5.25
C GLY A 9 17.62 -5.07 4.63
N ASP A 10 16.50 -5.32 3.94
CA ASP A 10 15.64 -4.26 3.41
C ASP A 10 14.86 -3.60 4.55
N TYR A 11 14.53 -2.31 4.40
CA TYR A 11 13.69 -1.64 5.38
C TYR A 11 12.32 -2.31 5.46
N MET A 12 11.87 -2.61 6.68
CA MET A 12 10.49 -3.04 6.87
C MET A 12 9.54 -1.90 6.47
N PRO A 13 8.43 -2.20 5.80
CA PRO A 13 7.49 -1.19 5.32
C PRO A 13 6.99 -0.21 6.39
N MET A 14 6.82 -0.67 7.63
CA MET A 14 6.29 0.14 8.72
C MET A 14 7.34 0.35 9.81
N GLN A 15 7.63 1.61 10.12
CA GLN A 15 8.58 2.00 11.16
C GLN A 15 7.83 2.82 12.22
N CYS A 16 7.77 2.31 13.44
CA CYS A 16 7.11 3.00 14.55
C CYS A 16 8.15 3.57 15.53
N TYR A 17 7.96 4.80 15.97
CA TYR A 17 8.91 5.50 16.82
C TYR A 17 8.77 5.04 18.28
N GLN A 18 9.87 4.65 18.92
CA GLN A 18 9.84 4.21 20.32
C GLN A 18 9.40 5.35 21.25
N GLY A 19 8.44 5.07 22.13
CA GLY A 19 7.86 6.05 23.04
C GLY A 19 6.70 6.87 22.44
N SER A 20 6.27 6.58 21.22
CA SER A 20 5.04 7.13 20.64
C SER A 20 4.26 6.06 19.86
N ASN A 21 3.00 6.36 19.54
CA ASN A 21 2.18 5.54 18.64
C ASN A 21 2.29 5.98 17.18
N MET A 22 3.27 6.82 16.85
CA MET A 22 3.45 7.31 15.49
C MET A 22 4.24 6.28 14.69
N CYS A 23 3.74 5.95 13.51
CA CYS A 23 4.43 5.12 12.54
C CYS A 23 4.53 5.85 11.20
N SER A 24 5.51 5.47 10.39
CA SER A 24 5.66 5.95 9.01
C SER A 24 5.89 4.77 8.08
N CYS A 25 5.43 4.89 6.84
CA CYS A 25 5.72 3.90 5.81
C CYS A 25 7.01 4.26 5.07
N TYR A 26 7.82 3.24 4.79
CA TYR A 26 9.10 3.36 4.09
C TYR A 26 9.17 2.40 2.92
N ASP A 27 9.90 2.79 1.87
CA ASP A 27 10.29 1.86 0.81
C ASP A 27 11.44 0.95 1.28
N LYS A 28 11.79 -0.06 0.48
CA LYS A 28 12.87 -1.01 0.80
C LYS A 28 14.24 -0.36 0.98
N SER A 29 14.45 0.80 0.36
CA SER A 29 15.72 1.56 0.43
C SER A 29 15.78 2.47 1.66
N GLY A 30 14.69 2.60 2.42
CA GLY A 30 14.61 3.47 3.59
C GLY A 30 14.17 4.90 3.28
N ASN A 31 13.60 5.17 2.09
CA ASN A 31 12.98 6.48 1.83
C ASN A 31 11.58 6.53 2.45
N PRO A 32 11.23 7.61 3.18
CA PRO A 32 9.91 7.77 3.75
C PRO A 32 8.86 8.02 2.66
N ILE A 33 7.81 7.20 2.65
CA ILE A 33 6.65 7.34 1.76
C ILE A 33 5.59 8.24 2.40
N THR A 34 5.38 8.11 3.72
CA THR A 34 4.40 8.90 4.47
C THR A 34 5.05 9.71 5.58
N GLN A 35 4.33 10.75 6.02
CA GLN A 35 4.62 11.38 7.29
C GLN A 35 4.24 10.45 8.47
N PRO A 36 4.84 10.68 9.65
CA PRO A 36 4.44 9.98 10.88
C PRO A 36 2.96 10.17 11.18
N SER A 37 2.24 9.05 11.39
CA SER A 37 0.82 9.03 11.73
C SER A 37 0.51 7.95 12.77
N THR A 38 -0.48 8.22 13.61
CA THR A 38 -1.02 7.26 14.58
C THR A 38 -2.13 6.39 14.02
N THR A 39 -2.60 6.67 12.80
CA THR A 39 -3.73 5.96 12.19
C THR A 39 -3.30 4.83 11.26
N LEU A 40 -2.01 4.73 10.92
CA LEU A 40 -1.52 3.70 10.01
C LEU A 40 -1.74 2.30 10.59
N LYS A 41 -2.44 1.46 9.81
CA LYS A 41 -2.70 0.05 10.12
C LYS A 41 -1.89 -0.88 9.22
N SER A 42 -1.52 -0.42 8.04
CA SER A 42 -0.69 -1.17 7.09
C SER A 42 0.15 -0.20 6.27
N CYS A 43 1.24 -0.70 5.69
CA CYS A 43 2.04 0.04 4.71
C CYS A 43 2.11 -0.69 3.36
N LYS A 44 1.48 -1.87 3.25
CA LYS A 44 1.64 -2.74 2.09
C LYS A 44 1.12 -2.09 0.80
N CYS A 45 -0.08 -1.50 0.85
CA CYS A 45 -0.66 -0.81 -0.31
C CYS A 45 0.19 0.39 -0.73
N LEU A 46 0.63 1.19 0.23
CA LEU A 46 1.41 2.42 -0.02
C LEU A 46 2.78 2.11 -0.62
N VAL A 47 3.46 1.06 -0.14
CA VAL A 47 4.73 0.61 -0.72
C VAL A 47 4.53 0.10 -2.14
N GLU A 48 3.53 -0.75 -2.38
CA GLU A 48 3.25 -1.26 -3.73
C GLU A 48 2.91 -0.12 -4.69
N ARG A 49 2.09 0.83 -4.26
CA ARG A 49 1.76 2.03 -5.03
C ARG A 49 3.02 2.81 -5.41
N HIS A 50 3.87 3.12 -4.43
CA HIS A 50 5.10 3.87 -4.65
C HIS A 50 6.06 3.15 -5.60
N GLU A 51 6.20 1.83 -5.48
CA GLU A 51 7.03 1.03 -6.39
C GLU A 51 6.51 1.10 -7.83
N VAL A 52 5.20 0.95 -8.05
CA VAL A 52 4.62 1.02 -9.40
C VAL A 52 4.75 2.43 -9.98
N GLU A 53 4.47 3.47 -9.20
CA GLU A 53 4.59 4.87 -9.62
C GLU A 53 6.04 5.23 -9.97
N SER A 54 7.02 4.75 -9.21
CA SER A 54 8.46 4.99 -9.47
C SER A 54 8.95 4.39 -10.80
N ARG A 55 8.32 3.32 -11.27
CA ARG A 55 8.67 2.66 -12.55
C ARG A 55 8.16 3.44 -13.75
N ASN A 56 7.19 4.35 -13.56
CA ASN A 56 6.59 5.20 -14.58
C ASN A 56 6.10 4.42 -15.83
N LEU A 57 5.58 3.21 -15.62
CA LEU A 57 5.11 2.32 -16.69
C LEU A 57 3.64 2.59 -17.00
N ILE A 58 3.39 3.16 -18.19
CA ILE A 58 2.04 3.47 -18.69
C ILE A 58 1.20 2.18 -18.73
N GLY A 59 -0.03 2.27 -18.22
CA GLY A 59 -0.99 1.17 -18.23
C GLY A 59 -0.86 0.20 -17.06
N SER A 60 0.14 0.39 -16.18
CA SER A 60 0.28 -0.40 -14.96
C SER A 60 -0.91 -0.19 -14.03
N TYR A 61 -1.30 -1.26 -13.33
CA TYR A 61 -2.24 -1.18 -12.24
C TYR A 61 -1.59 -0.47 -11.06
N ILE A 62 -2.15 0.68 -10.67
CA ILE A 62 -1.76 1.41 -9.47
C ILE A 62 -2.81 1.12 -8.41
N PRO A 63 -2.45 0.47 -7.28
CA PRO A 63 -3.42 0.17 -6.24
C PRO A 63 -3.96 1.45 -5.58
N GLN A 64 -5.24 1.40 -5.24
CA GLN A 64 -5.92 2.42 -4.45
C GLN A 64 -5.78 2.11 -2.95
N CYS A 65 -5.29 3.08 -2.19
CA CYS A 65 -5.07 2.92 -0.75
C CYS A 65 -5.99 3.83 0.04
N GLU A 66 -6.32 3.43 1.26
CA GLU A 66 -6.93 4.26 2.28
C GLU A 66 -5.85 5.10 3.01
N GLU A 67 -6.27 6.12 3.76
CA GLU A 67 -5.36 6.96 4.54
C GLU A 67 -4.60 6.20 5.63
N ASP A 68 -5.16 5.10 6.12
CA ASP A 68 -4.50 4.21 7.10
C ASP A 68 -3.52 3.21 6.46
N GLY A 69 -3.29 3.34 5.15
CA GLY A 69 -2.36 2.56 4.35
C GLY A 69 -2.83 1.13 4.02
N THR A 70 -4.06 0.78 4.37
CA THR A 70 -4.74 -0.42 3.87
C THR A 70 -5.17 -0.24 2.41
N TYR A 71 -5.50 -1.34 1.73
CA TYR A 71 -6.10 -1.28 0.40
C TYR A 71 -7.56 -0.84 0.51
N GLN A 72 -8.02 0.03 -0.39
CA GLN A 72 -9.46 0.25 -0.57
C GLN A 72 -10.10 -1.08 -0.95
N LYS A 73 -11.25 -1.43 -0.38
CA LYS A 73 -11.88 -2.73 -0.66
C LYS A 73 -12.16 -2.94 -2.14
N SER A 74 -12.59 -1.90 -2.84
CA SER A 74 -12.77 -1.88 -4.29
C SER A 74 -11.50 -1.36 -4.96
N GLN A 75 -10.85 -2.19 -5.76
CA GLN A 75 -9.72 -1.79 -6.59
C GLN A 75 -10.17 -1.69 -8.04
N CYS A 76 -9.60 -0.73 -8.78
CA CYS A 76 -9.97 -0.46 -10.15
C CYS A 76 -8.74 -0.26 -11.04
N VAL A 77 -8.67 -1.00 -12.14
CA VAL A 77 -7.64 -0.83 -13.18
C VAL A 77 -8.14 0.21 -14.19
N GLY A 78 -7.78 1.48 -13.96
CA GLY A 78 -8.25 2.60 -14.79
C GLY A 78 -7.93 2.46 -16.29
N SER A 79 -6.83 1.80 -16.65
CA SER A 79 -6.40 1.62 -18.04
C SER A 79 -7.34 0.72 -18.86
N ILE A 80 -8.04 -0.22 -18.23
CA ILE A 80 -8.95 -1.17 -18.90
C ILE A 80 -10.40 -1.12 -18.37
N GLY A 81 -10.66 -0.27 -17.37
CA GLY A 81 -12.00 -0.01 -16.83
C GLY A 81 -12.63 -1.18 -16.07
N VAL A 82 -11.81 -2.02 -15.43
CA VAL A 82 -12.29 -3.14 -14.61
C VAL A 82 -12.04 -2.89 -13.13
N CYS A 83 -12.96 -3.34 -12.29
CA CYS A 83 -12.83 -3.29 -10.84
C CYS A 83 -13.04 -4.67 -10.20
N PHE A 84 -12.50 -4.87 -9.01
CA PHE A 84 -12.58 -6.11 -8.24
C PHE A 84 -12.47 -5.82 -6.75
N CYS A 85 -12.96 -6.73 -5.90
CA CYS A 85 -12.79 -6.61 -4.46
C CYS A 85 -11.42 -7.16 -4.03
N VAL A 86 -10.86 -6.60 -2.96
CA VAL A 86 -9.65 -7.12 -2.31
C VAL A 86 -9.81 -7.20 -0.80
N ASN A 87 -8.95 -7.98 -0.17
CA ASN A 87 -8.75 -7.93 1.27
C ASN A 87 -7.97 -6.64 1.65
N PRO A 88 -8.51 -5.78 2.53
CA PRO A 88 -7.84 -4.52 2.90
C PRO A 88 -6.43 -4.66 3.47
N MET A 89 -6.11 -5.78 4.13
CA MET A 89 -4.80 -5.97 4.77
C MET A 89 -3.77 -6.59 3.83
N THR A 90 -4.21 -7.54 2.99
CA THR A 90 -3.30 -8.35 2.17
C THR A 90 -3.24 -7.93 0.71
N GLY A 91 -4.24 -7.20 0.22
CA GLY A 91 -4.42 -6.88 -1.20
C GLY A 91 -4.92 -8.08 -2.04
N GLU A 92 -5.21 -9.22 -1.41
CA GLU A 92 -5.66 -10.42 -2.13
C GLU A 92 -7.03 -10.19 -2.75
N LYS A 93 -7.12 -10.46 -4.05
CA LYS A 93 -8.36 -10.36 -4.81
C LYS A 93 -9.41 -11.33 -4.28
N LYS A 94 -10.63 -10.81 -4.13
CA LYS A 94 -11.84 -11.53 -3.74
C LYS A 94 -12.94 -11.32 -4.77
N GLY A 95 -13.65 -12.38 -5.09
CA GLY A 95 -14.77 -12.35 -6.02
C GLY A 95 -14.37 -12.10 -7.48
N ASP A 96 -15.39 -11.73 -8.26
CA ASP A 96 -15.27 -11.58 -9.71
C ASP A 96 -14.78 -10.20 -10.12
N VAL A 97 -14.26 -10.12 -11.34
CA VAL A 97 -13.88 -8.86 -11.98
C VAL A 97 -15.08 -8.32 -12.74
N THR A 98 -15.50 -7.11 -12.42
CA THR A 98 -16.59 -6.42 -13.12
C THR A 98 -16.05 -5.27 -13.95
N ARG A 99 -16.73 -4.94 -15.06
CA ARG A 99 -16.47 -3.69 -15.79
C ARG A 99 -17.25 -2.56 -15.13
N GLY A 100 -16.58 -1.44 -14.87
CA GLY A 100 -17.16 -0.33 -14.10
C GLY A 100 -17.14 -0.61 -12.59
N GLY A 101 -18.16 -0.16 -11.85
CA GLY A 101 -18.19 -0.25 -10.40
C GLY A 101 -18.28 -1.68 -9.83
N VAL A 102 -17.74 -1.86 -8.63
CA VAL A 102 -17.86 -3.09 -7.82
C VAL A 102 -18.32 -2.72 -6.41
N ASN A 103 -19.16 -3.54 -5.79
CA ASN A 103 -19.62 -3.37 -4.42
C ASN A 103 -18.93 -4.38 -3.49
N CYS A 104 -18.21 -3.85 -2.49
CA CYS A 104 -17.39 -4.53 -1.49
C CYS A 104 -17.61 -3.84 -0.12
#